data_AF-A0A952S4K8-F1
#
_entry.id   AF-A0A952S4K8-F1
#
_cell.length_a   1.000
_cell.length_b   1.000
_cell.length_c   1.000
_cell.angle_alpha   90.00
_cell.angle_beta   90.00
_cell.angle_gamma   90.00
#
_symmetry.space_group_name_H-M   'P 1'
#
loop_
_entity.id
_entity.type
_entity.pdbx_description
1 polymer ?
#
loop_
_entity_poly.entity_id
_entity_poly.type
_entity_poly.pdbx_seq_one_letter_code
_entity_poly.pdbx_strand_id
1 'polypeptide(L)'
;MKRRSILALIALLLMGSLYSMSDAQIRLPSPPKIPGIDKPKPPPSNSGEAPNGESWFSALARFRRGYDPSRSMSEDRAKFISPYLACYAKKHGLDQNKVGSYYRSFDGVSQYEIKNVLKNELPELAKLESEFKKMFPSRPNNGKSIDDNPAIWDDIFTNREAYYQCAVADMPEAGNCDQLSSIDKVRMESHMEHLNELLEQVKTFTVSRGWYSGQQHEDYFMAAISPKRRGEMQKSTKYGPFFKCFEPLLDQIQTETKKTLPNYTLSAYNTRSPADERVLRSAINDLNAATVFKIGLGSAVWNIQKNALGIPEKRYKHGAIWVKYPNVDHGFCQILWINVIQDYAGGGTYGQSYGYFTRNEPAGCPAGK
;
A
#
# COMPACT_ATOMS: atom_id res chain seq x y z
N MET A 1 59.74 -23.16 6.21
CA MET A 1 59.55 -22.25 7.35
C MET A 1 58.95 -20.94 6.87
N LYS A 2 57.81 -20.55 7.46
CA LYS A 2 57.26 -19.20 7.65
C LYS A 2 57.05 -18.25 6.44
N ARG A 3 55.79 -17.81 6.36
CA ARG A 3 55.23 -16.56 5.79
C ARG A 3 55.02 -16.50 4.28
N ARG A 4 53.84 -16.99 3.85
CA ARG A 4 53.07 -16.43 2.74
C ARG A 4 51.60 -16.32 3.17
N SER A 5 50.90 -15.32 2.64
CA SER A 5 49.44 -15.09 2.72
C SER A 5 48.91 -14.16 3.81
N ILE A 6 49.31 -12.88 3.77
CA ILE A 6 48.45 -11.74 4.18
C ILE A 6 48.80 -10.58 3.24
N LEU A 7 48.16 -10.50 2.07
CA LEU A 7 48.17 -9.28 1.22
C LEU A 7 47.16 -9.32 0.05
N ALA A 8 46.18 -10.24 0.08
CA ALA A 8 45.15 -10.36 -0.97
C ALA A 8 43.73 -10.02 -0.46
N LEU A 9 43.60 -9.25 0.64
CA LEU A 9 42.30 -8.93 1.25
C LEU A 9 41.98 -7.43 1.35
N ILE A 10 42.75 -6.55 0.69
CA ILE A 10 42.56 -5.08 0.76
C ILE A 10 42.14 -4.46 -0.58
N ALA A 11 42.13 -5.22 -1.69
CA ALA A 11 41.79 -4.68 -3.01
C ALA A 11 40.31 -4.86 -3.44
N LEU A 12 39.44 -5.40 -2.58
CA LEU A 12 38.04 -5.70 -2.92
C LEU A 12 37.00 -4.92 -2.09
N LEU A 13 37.40 -3.81 -1.48
CA LEU A 13 36.55 -2.95 -0.64
C LEU A 13 36.41 -1.49 -1.15
N LEU A 14 36.81 -1.19 -2.39
CA LEU A 14 36.83 0.20 -2.90
C LEU A 14 36.07 0.46 -4.21
N MET A 15 35.18 -0.44 -4.65
CA MET A 15 34.27 -0.15 -5.76
C MET A 15 32.85 -0.62 -5.48
N GLY A 16 31.99 0.32 -5.07
CA GLY A 16 30.54 0.09 -5.09
C GLY A 16 29.72 0.87 -4.07
N SER A 17 29.71 2.20 -4.12
CA SER A 17 28.54 3.01 -3.73
C SER A 17 28.80 4.51 -3.91
N LEU A 18 28.90 4.95 -5.16
CA LEU A 18 28.51 6.31 -5.54
C LEU A 18 27.06 6.22 -6.03
N TYR A 19 26.11 6.13 -5.10
CA TYR A 19 24.73 6.48 -5.42
C TYR A 19 24.61 7.99 -5.29
N SER A 20 24.53 8.64 -6.45
CA SER A 20 24.01 9.98 -6.63
C SER A 20 22.67 10.11 -5.89
N MET A 21 22.65 10.95 -4.86
CA MET A 21 21.41 11.52 -4.35
C MET A 21 20.90 12.49 -5.41
N SER A 22 20.11 11.99 -6.35
CA SER A 22 19.26 12.81 -7.20
C SER A 22 18.14 13.39 -6.34
N ASP A 23 17.99 14.71 -6.45
CA ASP A 23 16.91 15.51 -5.90
C ASP A 23 15.55 14.82 -6.02
N ALA A 24 15.05 14.31 -4.90
CA ALA A 24 13.61 14.12 -4.74
C ALA A 24 13.00 15.53 -4.63
N GLN A 25 12.63 16.10 -5.78
CA GLN A 25 11.73 17.25 -5.83
C GLN A 25 10.45 16.88 -5.10
N ILE A 26 10.32 17.35 -3.87
CA ILE A 26 9.08 17.36 -3.11
C ILE A 26 8.10 18.21 -3.92
N ARG A 27 7.23 17.55 -4.71
CA ARG A 27 6.05 18.20 -5.26
C ARG A 27 5.14 18.53 -4.08
N LEU A 28 5.11 19.82 -3.73
CA LEU A 28 4.13 20.35 -2.81
C LEU A 28 2.73 20.01 -3.34
N PRO A 29 1.82 19.42 -2.54
CA PRO A 29 0.43 19.31 -2.93
C PRO A 29 -0.12 20.73 -3.15
N SER A 30 -0.90 20.89 -4.22
CA SER A 30 -1.56 22.16 -4.53
C SER A 30 -2.37 22.63 -3.31
N PRO A 31 -2.42 23.96 -3.02
CA PRO A 31 -3.23 24.48 -1.94
C PRO A 31 -4.70 24.05 -2.11
N PRO A 32 -5.43 23.82 -1.01
CA PRO A 32 -6.84 23.44 -1.08
C PRO A 32 -7.62 24.49 -1.86
N LYS A 33 -8.42 24.03 -2.84
CA LYS A 33 -9.33 24.89 -3.61
C LYS A 33 -10.28 25.59 -2.62
N ILE A 34 -10.27 26.91 -2.63
CA ILE A 34 -11.29 27.75 -2.01
C ILE A 34 -12.65 27.33 -2.61
N PRO A 35 -13.69 27.07 -1.79
CA PRO A 35 -15.03 26.75 -2.29
C PRO A 35 -15.50 27.81 -3.28
N GLY A 36 -15.73 27.39 -4.53
CA GLY A 36 -16.24 28.25 -5.58
C GLY A 36 -17.66 28.69 -5.24
N ILE A 37 -17.90 29.99 -5.40
CA ILE A 37 -19.23 30.60 -5.38
C ILE A 37 -20.06 29.98 -6.50
N ASP A 38 -21.21 29.39 -6.14
CA ASP A 38 -22.16 28.79 -7.07
C ASP A 38 -22.66 29.81 -8.10
N LYS A 39 -22.48 29.50 -9.39
CA LYS A 39 -23.17 30.20 -10.47
C LYS A 39 -24.56 29.58 -10.69
N PRO A 40 -25.60 30.38 -10.90
CA PRO A 40 -26.97 29.90 -11.01
C PRO A 40 -27.20 29.02 -12.24
N LYS A 41 -27.98 27.96 -12.03
CA LYS A 41 -28.45 26.96 -12.98
C LYS A 41 -29.43 27.59 -13.99
N PRO A 42 -29.27 27.39 -15.31
CA PRO A 42 -30.28 27.82 -16.28
C PRO A 42 -31.52 26.90 -16.25
N PRO A 43 -32.71 27.42 -16.62
CA PRO A 43 -34.00 26.73 -16.47
C PRO A 43 -34.22 25.62 -17.52
N PRO A 44 -35.17 24.71 -17.30
CA PRO A 44 -35.41 23.56 -18.18
C PRO A 44 -36.11 23.98 -19.48
N SER A 45 -35.57 23.57 -20.62
CA SER A 45 -36.29 23.61 -21.90
C SER A 45 -37.11 22.34 -22.06
N ASN A 46 -38.42 22.46 -21.90
CA ASN A 46 -39.40 21.49 -22.36
C ASN A 46 -39.69 21.74 -23.84
N SER A 47 -39.40 20.76 -24.69
CA SER A 47 -40.08 20.61 -25.99
C SER A 47 -40.48 19.14 -26.10
N GLY A 48 -41.76 18.88 -25.88
CA GLY A 48 -42.38 17.59 -26.18
C GLY A 48 -42.70 17.52 -27.67
N GLU A 49 -42.38 16.40 -28.29
CA GLU A 49 -43.09 15.87 -29.46
C GLU A 49 -42.82 14.36 -29.54
N ALA A 50 -43.88 13.59 -29.37
CA ALA A 50 -44.04 12.23 -29.85
C ALA A 50 -45.33 12.24 -30.69
N PRO A 51 -45.63 11.24 -31.54
CA PRO A 51 -44.92 9.99 -31.79
C PRO A 51 -44.64 9.76 -33.28
N ASN A 52 -43.60 9.01 -33.63
CA ASN A 52 -43.62 8.20 -34.85
C ASN A 52 -42.75 6.97 -34.62
N GLY A 53 -43.43 5.81 -34.61
CA GLY A 53 -42.81 4.51 -34.42
C GLY A 53 -41.93 4.15 -35.60
N GLU A 54 -40.62 4.30 -35.42
CA GLU A 54 -39.64 3.55 -36.19
C GLU A 54 -39.32 2.26 -35.43
N SER A 55 -39.69 1.13 -36.06
CA SER A 55 -39.52 -0.20 -35.49
C SER A 55 -38.06 -0.53 -35.19
N TRP A 56 -37.88 -1.31 -34.12
CA TRP A 56 -36.63 -1.91 -33.62
C TRP A 56 -35.75 -2.60 -34.69
N PHE A 57 -36.26 -2.84 -35.90
CA PHE A 57 -35.52 -3.44 -37.02
C PHE A 57 -34.55 -2.49 -37.72
N SER A 58 -34.73 -1.16 -37.67
CA SER A 58 -33.82 -0.20 -38.34
C SER A 58 -32.57 0.14 -37.52
N ALA A 59 -32.54 -0.15 -36.21
CA ALA A 59 -31.33 -0.13 -35.38
C ALA A 59 -30.46 -1.38 -35.58
N LEU A 60 -31.07 -2.54 -35.89
CA LEU A 60 -30.39 -3.81 -36.18
C LEU A 60 -29.63 -3.80 -37.52
N ALA A 61 -30.05 -2.96 -38.48
CA ALA A 61 -29.39 -2.85 -39.79
C ALA A 61 -28.02 -2.13 -39.72
N ARG A 62 -27.78 -1.27 -38.72
CA ARG A 62 -26.46 -0.66 -38.47
C ARG A 62 -25.52 -1.55 -37.67
N PHE A 63 -26.05 -2.56 -36.97
CA PHE A 63 -25.28 -3.58 -36.26
C PHE A 63 -24.74 -4.71 -37.19
N ARG A 64 -25.16 -4.76 -38.46
CA ARG A 64 -24.80 -5.79 -39.44
C ARG A 64 -23.54 -5.51 -40.27
N ARG A 65 -22.76 -4.46 -39.97
CA ARG A 65 -21.42 -4.27 -40.53
C ARG A 65 -20.35 -4.63 -39.48
N GLY A 66 -20.09 -5.93 -39.34
CA GLY A 66 -18.77 -6.45 -38.94
C GLY A 66 -18.45 -6.56 -37.44
N TYR A 67 -19.40 -6.37 -36.53
CA TYR A 67 -19.18 -6.64 -35.11
C TYR A 67 -19.96 -7.90 -34.72
N ASP A 68 -19.27 -9.02 -34.53
CA ASP A 68 -19.86 -10.24 -34.00
C ASP A 68 -19.91 -10.13 -32.47
N PRO A 69 -21.09 -9.87 -31.86
CA PRO A 69 -21.21 -9.77 -30.41
C PRO A 69 -20.84 -11.08 -29.68
N SER A 70 -20.84 -12.23 -30.37
CA SER A 70 -20.30 -13.46 -29.80
C SER A 70 -18.77 -13.39 -29.60
N ARG A 71 -18.07 -12.62 -30.46
CA ARG A 71 -16.62 -12.46 -30.42
C ARG A 71 -16.17 -11.47 -29.35
N SER A 72 -16.86 -10.33 -29.18
CA SER A 72 -16.50 -9.36 -28.11
C SER A 72 -16.96 -9.81 -26.72
N MET A 73 -17.99 -10.66 -26.62
CA MET A 73 -18.36 -11.31 -25.36
C MET A 73 -17.43 -12.47 -24.98
N SER A 74 -16.72 -13.07 -25.95
CA SER A 74 -15.84 -14.22 -25.68
C SER A 74 -14.61 -13.83 -24.86
N GLU A 75 -13.91 -12.75 -25.21
CA GLU A 75 -12.65 -12.36 -24.55
C GLU A 75 -12.87 -11.95 -23.08
N ASP A 76 -13.88 -11.12 -22.83
CA ASP A 76 -14.17 -10.62 -21.49
C ASP A 76 -14.69 -11.70 -20.54
N ARG A 77 -15.27 -12.78 -21.08
CA ARG A 77 -15.74 -13.91 -20.26
C ARG A 77 -14.70 -15.03 -20.18
N ALA A 78 -13.83 -15.17 -21.18
CA ALA A 78 -12.74 -16.15 -21.19
C ALA A 78 -11.74 -15.89 -20.06
N LYS A 79 -11.57 -14.63 -19.63
CA LYS A 79 -10.74 -14.28 -18.46
C LYS A 79 -11.23 -14.88 -17.14
N PHE A 80 -12.53 -15.15 -17.01
CA PHE A 80 -13.11 -15.77 -15.82
C PHE A 80 -13.03 -17.30 -15.88
N ILE A 81 -13.01 -17.89 -17.07
CA ILE A 81 -12.96 -19.35 -17.23
C ILE A 81 -11.52 -19.88 -17.30
N SER A 82 -10.63 -19.12 -17.93
CA SER A 82 -9.23 -19.50 -18.16
C SER A 82 -8.51 -20.09 -16.94
N PRO A 83 -8.66 -19.57 -15.70
CA PRO A 83 -7.98 -20.15 -14.54
C PRO A 83 -8.41 -21.59 -14.22
N TYR A 84 -9.56 -22.03 -14.71
CA TYR A 84 -10.13 -23.35 -14.44
C TYR A 84 -9.87 -24.37 -15.57
N LEU A 85 -9.29 -23.96 -16.69
CA LEU A 85 -9.12 -24.80 -17.87
C LEU A 85 -8.21 -26.01 -17.64
N ALA A 86 -7.13 -25.86 -16.87
CA ALA A 86 -6.25 -26.98 -16.52
C ALA A 86 -7.01 -28.05 -15.72
N CYS A 87 -7.86 -27.61 -14.78
CA CYS A 87 -8.73 -28.49 -14.01
C CYS A 87 -9.79 -29.17 -14.87
N TYR A 88 -10.38 -28.44 -15.82
CA TYR A 88 -11.33 -29.01 -16.78
C TYR A 88 -10.66 -30.09 -17.63
N ALA A 89 -9.48 -29.80 -18.19
CA ALA A 89 -8.72 -30.77 -18.98
C ALA A 89 -8.45 -32.06 -18.18
N LYS A 90 -7.97 -31.89 -16.94
CA LYS A 90 -7.69 -33.00 -16.01
C LYS A 90 -8.94 -33.83 -15.71
N LYS A 91 -10.07 -33.19 -15.39
CA LYS A 91 -11.36 -33.87 -15.09
C LYS A 91 -11.85 -34.72 -16.25
N HIS A 92 -11.67 -34.25 -17.48
CA HIS A 92 -12.21 -34.88 -18.70
C HIS A 92 -11.17 -35.72 -19.48
N GLY A 93 -9.96 -35.91 -18.94
CA GLY A 93 -8.90 -36.67 -19.62
C GLY A 93 -8.44 -36.04 -20.93
N LEU A 94 -8.49 -34.72 -21.05
CA LEU A 94 -8.11 -33.97 -22.24
C LEU A 94 -6.67 -33.45 -22.11
N ASP A 95 -5.98 -33.34 -23.25
CA ASP A 95 -4.73 -32.59 -23.33
C ASP A 95 -5.04 -31.10 -23.09
N GLN A 96 -4.25 -30.43 -22.24
CA GLN A 96 -4.41 -29.02 -21.91
C GLN A 96 -4.39 -28.12 -23.17
N ASN A 97 -3.62 -28.48 -24.19
CA ASN A 97 -3.56 -27.74 -25.45
C ASN A 97 -4.88 -27.79 -26.24
N LYS A 98 -5.74 -28.79 -25.99
CA LYS A 98 -7.04 -28.95 -26.68
C LYS A 98 -8.16 -28.12 -26.07
N VAL A 99 -8.05 -27.74 -24.80
CA VAL A 99 -9.05 -26.89 -24.13
C VAL A 99 -8.73 -25.40 -24.26
N GLY A 100 -7.53 -25.06 -24.73
CA GLY A 100 -7.08 -23.68 -24.99
C GLY A 100 -5.93 -23.27 -24.07
N SER A 101 -5.09 -22.35 -24.55
CA SER A 101 -3.94 -21.80 -23.83
C SER A 101 -4.18 -20.39 -23.31
N TYR A 102 -5.43 -19.90 -23.35
CA TYR A 102 -5.77 -18.57 -22.86
C TYR A 102 -5.50 -18.54 -21.36
N TYR A 103 -4.30 -18.11 -20.97
CA TYR A 103 -3.95 -17.84 -19.60
C TYR A 103 -4.20 -16.35 -19.39
N ARG A 104 -5.18 -16.02 -18.55
CA ARG A 104 -5.09 -14.77 -17.82
C ARG A 104 -3.72 -14.81 -17.13
N SER A 105 -2.79 -14.00 -17.64
CA SER A 105 -1.49 -13.86 -17.02
C SER A 105 -1.73 -13.27 -15.62
N PHE A 106 -1.27 -14.01 -14.62
CA PHE A 106 -1.14 -13.53 -13.26
C PHE A 106 0.30 -13.08 -13.00
N ASP A 107 0.99 -12.61 -14.04
CA ASP A 107 2.40 -12.22 -13.93
C ASP A 107 2.56 -11.15 -12.83
N GLY A 108 3.44 -11.45 -11.89
CA GLY A 108 3.71 -10.57 -10.75
C GLY A 108 2.67 -10.59 -9.62
N VAL A 109 1.56 -11.31 -9.78
CA VAL A 109 0.52 -11.52 -8.76
C VAL A 109 0.86 -12.75 -7.93
N SER A 110 0.83 -12.62 -6.60
CA SER A 110 1.11 -13.74 -5.70
C SER A 110 0.03 -14.82 -5.77
N GLN A 111 0.39 -16.08 -5.50
CA GLN A 111 -0.58 -17.19 -5.50
C GLN A 111 -1.74 -16.98 -4.51
N TYR A 112 -1.50 -16.29 -3.39
CA TYR A 112 -2.55 -15.91 -2.45
C TYR A 112 -3.54 -14.88 -3.03
N GLU A 113 -3.03 -13.86 -3.73
CA GLU A 113 -3.88 -12.91 -4.44
C GLU A 113 -4.70 -13.60 -5.53
N ILE A 114 -4.10 -14.55 -6.28
CA ILE A 114 -4.83 -15.37 -7.26
C ILE A 114 -5.97 -16.12 -6.55
N LYS A 115 -5.70 -16.83 -5.45
CA LYS A 115 -6.71 -17.56 -4.68
C LYS A 115 -7.86 -16.67 -4.22
N ASN A 116 -7.58 -15.44 -3.80
CA ASN A 116 -8.60 -14.47 -3.38
C ASN A 116 -9.38 -13.89 -4.57
N VAL A 117 -8.71 -13.58 -5.68
CA VAL A 117 -9.35 -13.12 -6.91
C VAL A 117 -10.33 -14.18 -7.40
N LEU A 118 -9.89 -15.42 -7.54
CA LEU A 118 -10.75 -16.53 -7.98
C LEU A 118 -11.94 -16.74 -7.04
N LYS A 119 -11.72 -16.65 -5.72
CA LYS A 119 -12.80 -16.76 -4.72
C LYS A 119 -13.83 -15.64 -4.85
N ASN A 120 -13.37 -14.40 -5.02
CA ASN A 120 -14.23 -13.22 -5.15
C ASN A 120 -14.96 -13.17 -6.50
N GLU A 121 -14.47 -13.89 -7.51
CA GLU A 121 -15.10 -14.01 -8.83
C GLU A 121 -16.17 -15.11 -8.89
N LEU A 122 -16.27 -16.00 -7.89
CA LEU A 122 -17.29 -17.06 -7.82
C LEU A 122 -18.74 -16.54 -7.96
N PRO A 123 -19.16 -15.43 -7.32
CA PRO A 123 -20.50 -14.86 -7.53
C PRO A 123 -20.72 -14.34 -8.97
N GLU A 124 -19.68 -13.78 -9.60
CA GLU A 124 -19.79 -13.31 -10.99
C GLU A 124 -19.90 -14.49 -11.96
N LEU A 125 -19.20 -15.60 -11.72
CA LEU A 125 -19.39 -16.85 -12.47
C LEU A 125 -20.84 -17.36 -12.39
N ALA A 126 -21.49 -17.24 -11.23
CA ALA A 126 -22.89 -17.63 -11.07
C ALA A 126 -23.85 -16.72 -11.86
N LYS A 127 -23.55 -15.42 -11.94
CA LYS A 127 -24.31 -14.48 -12.77
C LYS A 127 -24.11 -14.76 -14.26
N LEU A 128 -22.87 -15.00 -14.67
CA LEU A 128 -22.52 -15.38 -16.04
C LEU A 128 -23.20 -16.68 -16.46
N GLU A 129 -23.32 -17.67 -15.56
CA GLU A 129 -24.09 -18.90 -15.78
C GLU A 129 -25.53 -18.60 -16.20
N SER A 130 -26.20 -17.72 -15.45
CA SER A 130 -27.60 -17.36 -15.68
C SER A 130 -27.81 -16.65 -17.02
N GLU A 131 -26.88 -15.76 -17.38
CA GLU A 131 -26.90 -15.09 -18.69
C GLU A 131 -26.59 -16.07 -19.82
N PHE A 132 -25.58 -16.92 -19.62
CA PHE A 132 -25.14 -17.92 -20.59
C PHE A 132 -26.27 -18.90 -20.94
N LYS A 133 -27.00 -19.40 -19.93
CA LYS A 133 -28.15 -20.30 -20.14
C LYS A 133 -29.28 -19.68 -20.96
N LYS A 134 -29.48 -18.35 -20.88
CA LYS A 134 -30.48 -17.63 -21.70
C LYS A 134 -30.06 -17.54 -23.17
N MET A 135 -28.77 -17.31 -23.44
CA MET A 135 -28.25 -17.14 -24.79
C MET A 135 -27.98 -18.47 -25.51
N PHE A 136 -27.61 -19.50 -24.75
CA PHE A 136 -27.31 -20.83 -25.28
C PHE A 136 -28.19 -21.87 -24.60
N PRO A 137 -29.43 -22.10 -25.05
CA PRO A 137 -30.31 -23.10 -24.45
C PRO A 137 -29.83 -24.55 -24.68
N SER A 138 -29.26 -24.85 -25.86
CA SER A 138 -28.88 -26.20 -26.28
C SER A 138 -27.46 -26.64 -25.89
N ARG A 139 -26.59 -25.69 -25.50
CA ARG A 139 -25.20 -25.89 -24.98
C ARG A 139 -24.45 -27.07 -25.62
N PRO A 140 -24.40 -27.16 -26.97
CA PRO A 140 -23.86 -28.34 -27.63
C PRO A 140 -22.35 -28.46 -27.37
N ASN A 141 -21.90 -29.68 -27.04
CA ASN A 141 -20.48 -29.98 -27.11
C ASN A 141 -20.10 -30.22 -28.58
N ASN A 142 -19.38 -29.29 -29.17
CA ASN A 142 -18.98 -29.35 -30.58
C ASN A 142 -17.52 -29.82 -30.76
N GLY A 143 -16.85 -30.25 -29.69
CA GLY A 143 -15.47 -30.74 -29.72
C GLY A 143 -14.42 -29.67 -30.06
N LYS A 144 -14.81 -28.39 -30.12
CA LYS A 144 -13.89 -27.28 -30.39
C LYS A 144 -13.18 -26.81 -29.10
N SER A 145 -12.26 -25.85 -29.28
CA SER A 145 -11.58 -25.14 -28.18
C SER A 145 -12.57 -24.35 -27.31
N ILE A 146 -12.11 -23.85 -26.15
CA ILE A 146 -12.92 -23.09 -25.22
C ILE A 146 -13.74 -21.99 -25.89
N ASP A 147 -13.15 -21.17 -26.75
CA ASP A 147 -13.83 -20.00 -27.33
C ASP A 147 -15.09 -20.36 -28.11
N ASP A 148 -15.12 -21.57 -28.69
CA ASP A 148 -16.18 -22.05 -29.55
C ASP A 148 -17.04 -23.15 -28.91
N ASN A 149 -16.70 -23.67 -27.73
CA ASN A 149 -17.34 -24.86 -27.17
C ASN A 149 -18.19 -24.56 -25.93
N PRO A 150 -19.50 -24.28 -26.08
CA PRO A 150 -20.36 -23.84 -24.98
C PRO A 150 -20.54 -24.90 -23.87
N ALA A 151 -20.24 -26.17 -24.13
CA ALA A 151 -20.26 -27.21 -23.09
C ALA A 151 -19.14 -27.05 -22.05
N ILE A 152 -17.96 -26.53 -22.44
CA ILE A 152 -16.86 -26.25 -21.51
C ILE A 152 -17.28 -25.18 -20.51
N TRP A 153 -17.91 -24.12 -21.01
CA TRP A 153 -18.41 -23.01 -20.20
C TRP A 153 -19.48 -23.46 -19.22
N ASP A 154 -20.47 -24.23 -19.70
CA ASP A 154 -21.57 -24.73 -18.86
C ASP A 154 -21.05 -25.61 -17.72
N ASP A 155 -20.11 -26.52 -18.00
CA ASP A 155 -19.54 -27.40 -16.97
C ASP A 155 -18.77 -26.61 -15.92
N ILE A 156 -17.96 -25.63 -16.34
CA ILE A 156 -17.19 -24.78 -15.41
C ILE A 156 -18.11 -23.90 -14.58
N PHE A 157 -19.12 -23.25 -15.18
CA PHE A 157 -20.06 -22.42 -14.43
C PHE A 157 -20.89 -23.24 -13.43
N THR A 158 -21.43 -24.37 -13.87
CA THR A 158 -22.28 -25.25 -13.06
C THR A 158 -21.48 -25.86 -11.90
N ASN A 159 -20.20 -26.18 -12.13
CA ASN A 159 -19.32 -26.80 -11.14
C ASN A 159 -18.24 -25.84 -10.60
N ARG A 160 -18.51 -24.53 -10.62
CA ARG A 160 -17.54 -23.46 -10.31
C ARG A 160 -16.81 -23.65 -8.98
N GLU A 161 -17.50 -24.14 -7.94
CA GLU A 161 -16.89 -24.36 -6.64
C GLU A 161 -15.86 -25.49 -6.70
N ALA A 162 -16.18 -26.62 -7.34
CA ALA A 162 -15.26 -27.73 -7.51
C ALA A 162 -14.05 -27.34 -8.38
N TYR A 163 -14.28 -26.55 -9.41
CA TYR A 163 -13.20 -26.01 -10.26
C TYR A 163 -12.32 -25.01 -9.52
N TYR A 164 -12.89 -24.16 -8.67
CA TYR A 164 -12.13 -23.31 -7.76
C TYR A 164 -11.25 -24.13 -6.83
N GLN A 165 -11.83 -25.13 -6.14
CA GLN A 165 -11.04 -25.99 -5.25
C GLN A 165 -9.90 -26.69 -5.98
N CYS A 166 -10.13 -27.18 -7.19
CA CYS A 166 -9.07 -27.76 -8.02
C CYS A 166 -7.99 -26.73 -8.40
N ALA A 167 -8.39 -25.53 -8.85
CA ALA A 167 -7.45 -24.52 -9.31
C ALA A 167 -6.54 -24.00 -8.19
N VAL A 168 -7.01 -24.05 -6.94
CA VAL A 168 -6.25 -23.57 -5.76
C VAL A 168 -5.65 -24.70 -4.92
N ALA A 169 -5.86 -25.97 -5.28
CA ALA A 169 -5.42 -27.13 -4.49
C ALA A 169 -3.88 -27.19 -4.33
N ASP A 170 -3.16 -26.86 -5.39
CA ASP A 170 -1.70 -26.87 -5.42
C ASP A 170 -1.09 -25.51 -5.06
N MET A 171 -1.92 -24.51 -4.71
CA MET A 171 -1.43 -23.23 -4.24
C MET A 171 -1.06 -23.36 -2.75
N PRO A 172 0.17 -22.98 -2.34
CA PRO A 172 0.60 -23.05 -0.96
C PRO A 172 -0.32 -22.23 -0.05
N GLU A 173 -0.56 -22.75 1.14
CA GLU A 173 -1.29 -22.02 2.17
C GLU A 173 -0.49 -20.80 2.63
N ALA A 174 -1.21 -19.73 2.99
CA ALA A 174 -0.58 -18.52 3.51
C ALA A 174 0.26 -18.87 4.74
N GLY A 175 1.56 -18.55 4.68
CA GLY A 175 2.51 -18.84 5.74
C GLY A 175 3.33 -20.12 5.62
N ASN A 176 3.14 -20.91 4.56
CA ASN A 176 4.12 -21.95 4.22
C ASN A 176 5.30 -21.33 3.45
N CYS A 177 6.22 -20.73 4.21
CA CYS A 177 7.35 -19.96 3.67
C CYS A 177 8.31 -20.79 2.82
N ASP A 178 8.34 -22.12 3.03
CA ASP A 178 9.21 -23.04 2.31
C ASP A 178 8.68 -23.41 0.91
N GLN A 179 7.39 -23.18 0.66
CA GLN A 179 6.71 -23.51 -0.59
C GLN A 179 6.44 -22.30 -1.49
N LEU A 180 7.06 -21.15 -1.19
CA LEU A 180 6.92 -19.95 -2.01
C LEU A 180 7.51 -20.17 -3.41
N SER A 181 6.88 -19.55 -4.41
CA SER A 181 7.47 -19.43 -5.75
C SER A 181 8.82 -18.71 -5.67
N SER A 182 9.72 -18.90 -6.65
CA SER A 182 11.03 -18.24 -6.63
C SER A 182 10.93 -16.71 -6.53
N ILE A 183 9.94 -16.10 -7.19
CA ILE A 183 9.72 -14.64 -7.14
C ILE A 183 9.22 -14.22 -5.76
N ASP A 184 8.26 -14.95 -5.21
CA ASP A 184 7.70 -14.69 -3.87
C ASP A 184 8.74 -14.87 -2.78
N LYS A 185 9.65 -15.84 -2.94
CA LYS A 185 10.79 -16.06 -2.05
C LYS A 185 11.74 -14.87 -2.04
N VAL A 186 12.12 -14.33 -3.21
CA VAL A 186 12.96 -13.12 -3.27
C VAL A 186 12.28 -11.92 -2.62
N ARG A 187 10.97 -11.73 -2.86
CA ARG A 187 10.19 -10.66 -2.20
C ARG A 187 10.18 -10.84 -0.68
N MET A 188 9.90 -12.06 -0.22
CA MET A 188 9.90 -12.41 1.20
C MET A 188 11.29 -12.16 1.83
N GLU A 189 12.37 -12.59 1.19
CA GLU A 189 13.75 -12.40 1.67
C GLU A 189 14.09 -10.90 1.82
N SER A 190 13.71 -10.07 0.86
CA SER A 190 13.87 -8.61 0.96
C SER A 190 13.09 -8.01 2.15
N HIS A 191 11.86 -8.46 2.39
CA HIS A 191 11.10 -8.03 3.57
C HIS A 191 11.75 -8.50 4.88
N MET A 192 12.29 -9.73 4.92
CA MET A 192 13.01 -10.27 6.06
C MET A 192 14.29 -9.49 6.38
N GLU A 193 15.03 -9.05 5.35
CA GLU A 193 16.20 -8.20 5.51
C GLU A 193 15.84 -6.90 6.25
N HIS A 194 14.83 -6.18 5.78
CA HIS A 194 14.36 -4.94 6.44
C HIS A 194 13.86 -5.16 7.87
N LEU A 195 13.23 -6.30 8.16
CA LEU A 195 12.79 -6.65 9.52
C LEU A 195 13.98 -6.96 10.43
N ASN A 196 15.00 -7.65 9.94
CA ASN A 196 16.22 -7.90 10.71
C ASN A 196 17.01 -6.62 10.96
N GLU A 197 17.11 -5.73 9.97
CA GLU A 197 17.69 -4.38 10.14
C GLU A 197 16.94 -3.59 11.21
N LEU A 198 15.61 -3.59 11.18
CA LEU A 198 14.78 -2.95 12.20
C LEU A 198 14.99 -3.57 13.58
N LEU A 199 15.03 -4.90 13.68
CA LEU A 199 15.28 -5.60 14.94
C LEU A 199 16.63 -5.19 15.54
N GLU A 200 17.68 -5.09 14.73
CA GLU A 200 19.00 -4.66 15.17
C GLU A 200 18.99 -3.17 15.58
N GLN A 201 18.31 -2.30 14.84
CA GLN A 201 18.12 -0.89 15.22
C GLN A 201 17.45 -0.77 16.59
N VAL A 202 16.41 -1.56 16.85
CA VAL A 202 15.66 -1.57 18.12
C VAL A 202 16.53 -2.10 19.28
N LYS A 203 17.29 -3.19 19.06
CA LYS A 203 18.18 -3.78 20.06
C LYS A 203 19.32 -2.84 20.45
N THR A 204 19.91 -2.17 19.46
CA THR A 204 21.06 -1.27 19.64
C THR A 204 20.65 0.18 19.90
N PHE A 205 19.36 0.43 20.13
CA PHE A 205 18.87 1.78 20.31
C PHE A 205 19.55 2.46 21.51
N THR A 206 20.05 3.67 21.27
CA THR A 206 20.59 4.57 22.29
C THR A 206 19.98 5.95 22.12
N VAL A 207 19.77 6.66 23.23
CA VAL A 207 19.09 7.97 23.23
C VAL A 207 19.81 9.01 22.36
N SER A 208 21.13 8.91 22.22
CA SER A 208 21.94 9.81 21.38
C SER A 208 21.64 9.73 19.89
N ARG A 209 21.00 8.65 19.41
CA ARG A 209 20.64 8.48 17.99
C ARG A 209 19.60 9.51 17.52
N GLY A 210 18.75 10.00 18.41
CA GLY A 210 17.72 11.01 18.12
C GLY A 210 16.47 10.49 17.39
N TRP A 211 16.53 9.31 16.79
CA TRP A 211 15.40 8.61 16.16
C TRP A 211 15.37 7.15 16.62
N TYR A 212 14.16 6.57 16.70
CA TYR A 212 13.98 5.22 17.21
C TYR A 212 14.09 4.14 16.13
N SER A 213 13.32 4.29 15.05
CA SER A 213 13.38 3.45 13.85
C SER A 213 13.59 4.31 12.61
N GLY A 214 14.31 3.79 11.61
CA GLY A 214 14.44 4.46 10.31
C GLY A 214 13.08 4.61 9.62
N GLN A 215 12.91 5.67 8.84
CA GLN A 215 11.65 5.98 8.15
C GLN A 215 11.22 4.85 7.19
N GLN A 216 12.18 4.20 6.54
CA GLN A 216 11.92 3.06 5.66
C GLN A 216 11.36 1.82 6.37
N HIS A 217 11.45 1.75 7.70
CA HIS A 217 10.98 0.63 8.51
C HIS A 217 9.69 0.95 9.29
N GLU A 218 9.09 2.13 9.07
CA GLU A 218 7.96 2.60 9.86
C GLU A 218 6.76 1.65 9.80
N ASP A 219 6.44 1.12 8.61
CA ASP A 219 5.35 0.14 8.43
C ASP A 219 5.54 -1.11 9.32
N TYR A 220 6.74 -1.70 9.32
CA TYR A 220 7.03 -2.89 10.12
C TYR A 220 7.07 -2.57 11.61
N PHE A 221 7.66 -1.44 11.97
CA PHE A 221 7.72 -1.01 13.35
C PHE A 221 6.33 -0.81 13.92
N MET A 222 5.47 -0.10 13.18
CA MET A 222 4.08 0.11 13.56
C MET A 222 3.30 -1.21 13.61
N ALA A 223 3.49 -2.13 12.65
CA ALA A 223 2.87 -3.46 12.69
C ALA A 223 3.37 -4.34 13.85
N ALA A 224 4.60 -4.11 14.36
CA ALA A 224 5.09 -4.81 15.54
C ALA A 224 4.37 -4.34 16.81
N ILE A 225 4.12 -3.04 16.96
CA ILE A 225 3.58 -2.46 18.21
C ILE A 225 2.07 -2.22 18.22
N SER A 226 1.42 -2.07 17.07
CA SER A 226 -0.01 -1.76 16.94
C SER A 226 -0.77 -2.98 16.40
N PRO A 227 -1.66 -3.60 17.20
CA PRO A 227 -2.52 -4.69 16.71
C PRO A 227 -3.35 -4.33 15.48
N LYS A 228 -3.84 -3.08 15.40
CA LYS A 228 -4.58 -2.60 14.23
C LYS A 228 -3.69 -2.58 12.99
N ARG A 229 -2.51 -1.97 13.06
CA ARG A 229 -1.56 -1.91 11.93
C ARG A 229 -1.08 -3.30 11.53
N ARG A 230 -0.89 -4.19 12.50
CA ARG A 230 -0.58 -5.60 12.26
C ARG A 230 -1.66 -6.28 11.43
N GLY A 231 -2.93 -6.11 11.80
CA GLY A 231 -4.06 -6.66 11.06
C GLY A 231 -4.24 -6.04 9.66
N GLU A 232 -3.96 -4.76 9.49
CA GLU A 232 -3.93 -4.08 8.18
C GLU A 232 -2.83 -4.67 7.29
N MET A 233 -1.62 -4.85 7.83
CA MET A 233 -0.49 -5.45 7.13
C MET A 233 -0.79 -6.89 6.70
N GLN A 234 -1.40 -7.71 7.58
CA GLN A 234 -1.80 -9.07 7.26
C GLN A 234 -2.80 -9.14 6.09
N LYS A 235 -3.66 -8.14 5.95
CA LYS A 235 -4.68 -8.07 4.88
C LYS A 235 -4.17 -7.39 3.60
N SER A 236 -3.00 -6.75 3.67
CA SER A 236 -2.40 -6.06 2.53
C SER A 236 -2.04 -7.06 1.43
N THR A 237 -2.27 -6.70 0.18
CA THR A 237 -1.74 -7.43 -0.98
C THR A 237 -0.22 -7.50 -0.99
N LYS A 238 0.44 -6.44 -0.51
CA LYS A 238 1.91 -6.31 -0.47
C LYS A 238 2.55 -7.29 0.52
N TYR A 239 1.97 -7.45 1.70
CA TYR A 239 2.59 -8.20 2.82
C TYR A 239 1.84 -9.46 3.21
N GLY A 240 0.52 -9.51 2.99
CA GLY A 240 -0.38 -10.58 3.42
C GLY A 240 0.03 -11.99 3.01
N PRO A 241 0.46 -12.25 1.75
CA PRO A 241 0.94 -13.56 1.33
C PRO A 241 2.09 -14.09 2.19
N PHE A 242 2.94 -13.19 2.69
CA PHE A 242 4.16 -13.50 3.44
C PHE A 242 4.02 -13.23 4.94
N PHE A 243 2.90 -12.65 5.38
CA PHE A 243 2.79 -12.06 6.72
C PHE A 243 3.11 -13.07 7.83
N LYS A 244 2.65 -14.32 7.65
CA LYS A 244 2.91 -15.43 8.56
C LYS A 244 4.40 -15.81 8.65
N CYS A 245 5.20 -15.54 7.62
CA CYS A 245 6.65 -15.71 7.65
C CYS A 245 7.33 -14.64 8.52
N PHE A 246 6.75 -13.45 8.56
CA PHE A 246 7.32 -12.30 9.27
C PHE A 246 6.87 -12.19 10.72
N GLU A 247 5.73 -12.82 11.06
CA GLU A 247 5.08 -12.73 12.37
C GLU A 247 6.05 -13.00 13.54
N PRO A 248 6.92 -14.02 13.51
CA PRO A 248 7.90 -14.23 14.59
C PRO A 248 8.90 -13.08 14.77
N LEU A 249 9.34 -12.44 13.68
CA LEU A 249 10.24 -11.28 13.76
C LEU A 249 9.51 -10.04 14.28
N LEU A 250 8.26 -9.82 13.86
CA LEU A 250 7.44 -8.72 14.39
C LEU A 250 7.22 -8.87 15.90
N ASP A 251 7.07 -10.10 16.41
CA ASP A 251 6.95 -10.39 17.84
C ASP A 251 8.26 -10.14 18.60
N GLN A 252 9.40 -10.48 18.01
CA GLN A 252 10.72 -10.14 18.57
C GLN A 252 10.93 -8.63 18.60
N ILE A 253 10.61 -7.91 17.52
CA ILE A 253 10.69 -6.45 17.46
C ILE A 253 9.80 -5.83 18.52
N GLN A 254 8.56 -6.32 18.69
CA GLN A 254 7.66 -5.83 19.74
C GLN A 254 8.26 -6.03 21.14
N THR A 255 8.84 -7.22 21.39
CA THR A 255 9.43 -7.58 22.68
C THR A 255 10.62 -6.70 23.02
N GLU A 256 11.55 -6.50 22.09
CA GLU A 256 12.69 -5.62 22.29
C GLU A 256 12.25 -4.16 22.39
N THR A 257 11.23 -3.76 21.64
CA THR A 257 10.69 -2.40 21.71
C THR A 257 10.12 -2.06 23.07
N LYS A 258 9.42 -2.99 23.72
CA LYS A 258 8.93 -2.79 25.10
C LYS A 258 10.07 -2.50 26.09
N LYS A 259 11.29 -2.98 25.82
CA LYS A 259 12.47 -2.74 26.66
C LYS A 259 13.12 -1.39 26.37
N THR A 260 13.29 -1.05 25.09
CA THR A 260 14.13 0.10 24.69
C THR A 260 13.34 1.39 24.40
N LEU A 261 12.11 1.30 23.89
CA LEU A 261 11.27 2.47 23.59
C LEU A 261 10.98 3.38 24.78
N PRO A 262 10.79 2.89 26.03
CA PRO A 262 10.65 3.75 27.20
C PRO A 262 11.77 4.79 27.38
N ASN A 263 12.99 4.48 26.90
CA ASN A 263 14.13 5.39 26.99
C ASN A 263 14.11 6.47 25.89
N TYR A 264 13.33 6.27 24.82
CA TYR A 264 13.16 7.27 23.78
C TYR A 264 12.11 8.30 24.21
N THR A 265 12.60 9.49 24.57
CA THR A 265 11.77 10.57 25.10
C THR A 265 12.18 11.91 24.49
N LEU A 266 11.41 12.95 24.78
CA LEU A 266 11.67 14.30 24.27
C LEU A 266 12.71 15.08 25.11
N SER A 267 13.81 14.43 25.51
CA SER A 267 14.80 15.01 26.43
C SER A 267 15.63 16.13 25.80
N ALA A 268 15.91 16.09 24.50
CA ALA A 268 16.73 17.10 23.81
C ALA A 268 16.00 18.43 23.51
N TYR A 269 14.68 18.45 23.51
CA TYR A 269 13.88 19.62 23.14
C TYR A 269 13.48 20.41 24.40
N ASN A 270 14.46 21.09 24.99
CA ASN A 270 14.32 21.81 26.25
C ASN A 270 14.12 23.32 26.09
N THR A 271 14.29 23.86 24.89
CA THR A 271 14.11 25.30 24.67
C THR A 271 12.62 25.63 24.70
N ARG A 272 12.24 26.61 25.53
CA ARG A 272 10.85 27.03 25.76
C ARG A 272 10.61 28.42 25.18
N SER A 273 9.44 28.62 24.59
CA SER A 273 9.03 29.90 24.00
C SER A 273 7.51 29.92 23.94
N PRO A 274 6.81 30.70 24.78
CA PRO A 274 5.34 30.69 24.82
C PRO A 274 4.69 31.03 23.47
N ALA A 275 5.34 31.87 22.66
CA ALA A 275 4.85 32.19 21.31
C ALA A 275 4.97 30.99 20.37
N ASP A 276 6.15 30.35 20.32
CA ASP A 276 6.38 29.19 19.46
C ASP A 276 5.55 27.98 19.93
N GLU A 277 5.36 27.78 21.24
CA GLU A 277 4.52 26.72 21.78
C GLU A 277 3.05 26.84 21.36
N ARG A 278 2.52 28.07 21.26
CA ARG A 278 1.18 28.29 20.70
C ARG A 278 1.11 27.88 19.24
N VAL A 279 2.12 28.22 18.45
CA VAL A 279 2.21 27.84 17.03
C VAL A 279 2.31 26.31 16.86
N LEU A 280 3.11 25.65 17.70
CA LEU A 280 3.21 24.18 17.73
C LEU A 280 1.86 23.54 18.05
N ARG A 281 1.15 24.04 19.07
CA ARG A 281 -0.18 23.51 19.44
C ARG A 281 -1.21 23.70 18.33
N SER A 282 -1.22 24.85 17.66
CA SER A 282 -2.17 25.11 16.57
C SER A 282 -1.94 24.26 15.33
N ALA A 283 -0.77 23.62 15.19
CA ALA A 283 -0.47 22.74 14.05
C ALA A 283 -1.16 21.37 14.16
N ILE A 284 -1.71 21.01 15.33
CA ILE A 284 -2.29 19.70 15.61
C ILE A 284 -3.75 19.87 16.03
N ASN A 285 -4.66 19.59 15.11
CA ASN A 285 -6.09 19.86 15.27
C ASN A 285 -6.75 19.06 16.40
N ASP A 286 -6.25 17.85 16.69
CA ASP A 286 -6.82 16.91 17.66
C ASP A 286 -6.02 16.88 18.98
N LEU A 287 -5.12 17.84 19.21
CA LEU A 287 -4.26 17.87 20.39
C LEU A 287 -5.04 17.96 21.70
N ASN A 288 -6.26 18.51 21.65
CA ASN A 288 -7.19 18.59 22.77
C ASN A 288 -7.67 17.21 23.26
N ALA A 289 -7.62 16.17 22.42
CA ALA A 289 -7.91 14.80 22.80
C ALA A 289 -6.71 14.10 23.47
N ALA A 290 -5.52 14.73 23.46
CA ALA A 290 -4.29 14.15 23.99
C ALA A 290 -3.90 14.73 25.34
N THR A 291 -3.25 13.91 26.17
CA THR A 291 -2.51 14.39 27.33
C THR A 291 -1.14 14.88 26.88
N VAL A 292 -0.86 16.18 27.03
CA VAL A 292 0.41 16.77 26.64
C VAL A 292 1.38 16.76 27.81
N PHE A 293 2.50 16.05 27.69
CA PHE A 293 3.53 15.99 28.73
C PHE A 293 4.59 17.08 28.57
N LYS A 294 4.97 17.37 27.33
CA LYS A 294 6.03 18.34 27.04
C LYS A 294 5.84 18.96 25.66
N ILE A 295 6.18 20.23 25.57
CA ILE A 295 6.39 20.94 24.30
C ILE A 295 7.77 21.58 24.36
N GLY A 296 8.51 21.53 23.27
CA GLY A 296 9.81 22.19 23.25
C GLY A 296 10.36 22.38 21.86
N LEU A 297 11.37 23.23 21.80
CA LEU A 297 12.18 23.47 20.62
C LEU A 297 13.55 22.80 20.82
N GLY A 298 14.13 22.30 19.73
CA GLY A 298 15.50 21.77 19.73
C GLY A 298 16.54 22.88 19.89
N SER A 299 16.21 24.11 19.48
CA SER A 299 17.06 25.28 19.61
C SER A 299 16.22 26.57 19.64
N ALA A 300 16.78 27.63 20.23
CA ALA A 300 16.21 28.98 20.15
C ALA A 300 16.51 29.66 18.80
N VAL A 301 17.51 29.18 18.08
CA VAL A 301 18.04 29.78 16.86
C VAL A 301 17.19 29.38 15.65
N TRP A 302 16.97 30.34 14.76
CA TRP A 302 16.32 30.12 13.47
C TRP A 302 17.30 29.54 12.46
N ASN A 303 16.93 28.42 11.84
CA ASN A 303 17.60 27.92 10.64
C ASN A 303 17.06 28.67 9.42
N ILE A 304 17.93 29.07 8.49
CA ILE A 304 17.53 29.79 7.27
C ILE A 304 17.64 28.84 6.08
N GLN A 305 16.53 28.60 5.40
CA GLN A 305 16.51 27.93 4.11
C GLN A 305 16.69 28.96 3.01
N LYS A 306 17.59 28.67 2.07
CA LYS A 306 17.90 29.50 0.91
C LYS A 306 17.63 28.74 -0.38
N ASN A 307 17.25 29.44 -1.44
CA ASN A 307 17.14 28.87 -2.77
C ASN A 307 18.52 28.70 -3.43
N ALA A 308 18.53 28.22 -4.68
CA ALA A 308 19.74 28.02 -5.46
C ALA A 308 20.59 29.30 -5.68
N LEU A 309 20.01 30.49 -5.53
CA LEU A 309 20.69 31.78 -5.65
C LEU A 309 21.20 32.32 -4.30
N GLY A 310 21.04 31.56 -3.22
CA GLY A 310 21.43 31.99 -1.87
C GLY A 310 20.45 32.98 -1.22
N ILE A 311 19.29 33.23 -1.84
CA ILE A 311 18.27 34.13 -1.32
C ILE A 311 17.44 33.37 -0.27
N PRO A 312 17.21 33.93 0.93
CA PRO A 312 16.34 33.33 1.93
C PRO A 312 14.91 33.11 1.39
N GLU A 313 14.37 31.91 1.61
CA GLU A 313 12.97 31.59 1.29
C GLU A 313 12.10 31.58 2.54
N LYS A 314 12.64 30.98 3.61
CA LYS A 314 11.99 30.87 4.91
C LYS A 314 13.02 30.62 5.99
N ARG A 315 12.61 30.84 7.23
CA ARG A 315 13.34 30.37 8.40
C ARG A 315 12.49 29.44 9.23
N TYR A 316 13.12 28.50 9.92
CA TYR A 316 12.40 27.53 10.74
C TYR A 316 13.13 27.17 12.04
N LYS A 317 12.36 26.70 13.03
CA LYS A 317 12.87 26.01 14.23
C LYS A 317 12.25 24.63 14.31
N HIS A 318 13.03 23.65 14.75
CA HIS A 318 12.52 22.31 15.04
C HIS A 318 11.83 22.31 16.40
N GLY A 319 10.55 21.99 16.40
CA GLY A 319 9.75 21.79 17.60
C GLY A 319 9.19 20.39 17.69
N ALA A 320 8.71 20.07 18.87
CA ALA A 320 8.11 18.79 19.15
C ALA A 320 7.12 18.87 20.32
N ILE A 321 6.13 17.99 20.27
CA ILE A 321 5.13 17.81 21.33
C ILE A 321 5.15 16.34 21.74
N TRP A 322 5.35 16.06 23.02
CA TRP A 322 5.29 14.71 23.57
C TRP A 322 3.93 14.49 24.24
N VAL A 323 3.18 13.53 23.74
CA VAL A 323 1.75 13.36 24.06
C VAL A 323 1.36 11.90 24.27
N LYS A 324 0.25 11.69 24.95
CA LYS A 324 -0.50 10.42 24.96
C LYS A 324 -1.91 10.65 24.42
N TYR A 325 -2.23 9.99 23.32
CA TYR A 325 -3.61 9.89 22.86
C TYR A 325 -4.31 8.67 23.49
N PRO A 326 -5.58 8.79 23.92
CA PRO A 326 -6.31 7.71 24.58
C PRO A 326 -6.65 6.55 23.64
N ASN A 327 -6.86 6.83 22.35
CA ASN A 327 -7.35 5.85 21.37
C ASN A 327 -6.24 5.17 20.56
N VAL A 328 -4.98 5.34 20.97
CA VAL A 328 -3.83 4.74 20.29
C VAL A 328 -3.59 3.34 20.82
N ASP A 329 -3.78 2.35 19.95
CA ASP A 329 -3.83 0.92 20.28
C ASP A 329 -2.47 0.32 20.67
N HIS A 330 -1.37 0.93 20.26
CA HIS A 330 -0.03 0.46 20.64
C HIS A 330 0.36 0.80 22.08
N GLY A 331 -0.45 1.53 22.84
CA GLY A 331 -0.21 1.77 24.27
C GLY A 331 0.93 2.72 24.62
N PHE A 332 1.83 3.04 23.68
CA PHE A 332 2.90 4.02 23.85
C PHE A 332 2.43 5.49 23.72
N CYS A 333 3.33 6.40 24.10
CA CYS A 333 3.20 7.83 23.85
C CYS A 333 3.71 8.14 22.45
N GLN A 334 3.54 9.38 22.01
CA GLN A 334 3.97 9.85 20.70
C GLN A 334 4.75 11.15 20.81
N ILE A 335 5.77 11.31 19.97
CA ILE A 335 6.39 12.59 19.70
C ILE A 335 5.86 13.09 18.36
N LEU A 336 5.21 14.25 18.38
CA LEU A 336 4.74 14.96 17.21
C LEU A 336 5.83 15.96 16.81
N TRP A 337 6.49 15.74 15.68
CA TRP A 337 7.54 16.58 15.15
C TRP A 337 6.93 17.70 14.29
N ILE A 338 7.21 18.95 14.64
CA ILE A 338 6.59 20.13 14.02
C ILE A 338 7.64 21.20 13.83
N ASN A 339 7.74 21.76 12.63
CA ASN A 339 8.57 22.94 12.40
C ASN A 339 7.76 24.21 12.63
N VAL A 340 8.31 25.17 13.39
CA VAL A 340 7.80 26.54 13.40
C VAL A 340 8.45 27.25 12.21
N ILE A 341 7.67 27.80 11.29
CA ILE A 341 8.16 28.39 10.04
C ILE A 341 7.71 29.84 9.94
N GLN A 342 8.59 30.68 9.37
CA GLN A 342 8.24 32.01 8.87
C GLN A 342 8.78 32.17 7.45
N ASP A 343 7.90 32.56 6.53
CA ASP A 343 8.30 32.82 5.15
C ASP A 343 9.01 34.17 5.04
N TYR A 344 9.99 34.25 4.15
CA TYR A 344 10.75 35.47 3.91
C TYR A 344 9.87 36.50 3.19
N ALA A 345 9.75 37.69 3.76
CA ALA A 345 8.90 38.77 3.25
C ALA A 345 9.69 39.82 2.44
N GLY A 346 10.99 39.62 2.24
CA GLY A 346 11.88 40.61 1.63
C GLY A 346 12.51 41.58 2.64
N GLY A 347 13.56 42.29 2.22
CA GLY A 347 14.22 43.32 3.03
C GLY A 347 14.78 42.85 4.39
N GLY A 348 15.15 41.58 4.52
CA GLY A 348 15.61 41.01 5.80
C GLY A 348 14.49 40.70 6.79
N THR A 349 13.23 40.84 6.40
CA THR A 349 12.05 40.62 7.25
C THR A 349 11.39 39.27 6.96
N TYR A 350 10.63 38.79 7.96
CA TYR A 350 9.94 37.51 7.91
C TYR A 350 8.48 37.70 8.35
N GLY A 351 7.58 36.93 7.76
CA GLY A 351 6.14 37.00 8.03
C GLY A 351 5.72 36.39 9.37
N GLN A 352 4.43 36.14 9.51
CA GLN A 352 3.86 35.48 10.69
C GLN A 352 4.34 34.03 10.82
N SER A 353 4.45 33.56 12.06
CA SER A 353 4.84 32.17 12.33
C SER A 353 3.66 31.22 12.14
N TYR A 354 3.91 30.08 11.51
CA TYR A 354 2.97 28.96 11.42
C TYR A 354 3.67 27.63 11.73
N GLY A 355 2.89 26.63 12.13
CA GLY A 355 3.40 25.29 12.43
C GLY A 355 3.22 24.37 11.24
N TYR A 356 4.24 23.57 10.94
CA TYR A 356 4.23 22.56 9.89
C TYR A 356 4.49 21.18 10.51
N PHE A 357 3.45 20.37 10.61
CA PHE A 357 3.57 18.99 11.06
C PHE A 357 4.46 18.21 10.09
N THR A 358 5.48 17.55 10.63
CA THR A 358 6.47 16.80 9.85
C THR A 358 6.16 15.31 9.91
N ARG A 359 6.06 14.75 11.13
CA ARG A 359 5.75 13.32 11.35
C ARG A 359 5.40 13.08 12.82
N ASN A 360 4.88 11.90 13.13
CA ASN A 360 4.68 11.41 14.49
C ASN A 360 5.43 10.09 14.68
N GLU A 361 5.97 9.87 15.87
CA GLU A 361 6.71 8.65 16.18
C GLU A 361 6.30 8.12 17.55
N PRO A 362 6.16 6.79 17.72
CA PRO A 362 6.03 6.17 19.04
C PRO A 362 7.22 6.52 19.93
N ALA A 363 6.96 6.72 21.21
CA ALA A 363 7.95 7.06 22.22
C ALA A 363 7.56 6.47 23.58
N GLY A 364 8.54 6.40 24.48
CA GLY A 364 8.28 6.09 25.88
C GLY A 364 7.26 7.05 26.49
N CYS A 365 6.49 6.57 27.46
CA CYS A 365 5.66 7.43 28.30
C CYS A 365 6.44 7.83 29.56
N PRO A 366 6.19 9.01 30.15
CA PRO A 366 6.78 9.37 31.43
C PRO A 366 6.39 8.34 32.50
N ALA A 367 7.33 7.95 33.36
CA ALA A 367 7.04 7.03 34.45
C ALA A 367 6.03 7.65 35.43
N GLY A 368 4.97 6.90 35.77
CA GLY A 368 4.01 7.25 36.83
C GLY A 368 2.86 8.19 36.45
N LYS A 369 2.44 8.27 35.17
CA LYS A 369 1.29 9.07 34.74
C LYS A 369 0.38 8.38 33.75
#